data_AF-A0A658Z3W2-F1
#
_entry.id   AF-A0A658Z3W2-F1
#
_cell.length_a   1.000
_cell.length_b   1.000
_cell.length_c   1.000
_cell.angle_alpha   90.00
_cell.angle_beta   90.00
_cell.angle_gamma   90.00
#
_symmetry.space_group_name_H-M   'P 1'
#
loop_
_entity.id
_entity.type
_entity.pdbx_description
1 polymer ?
#
loop_
_entity_poly.entity_id
_entity_poly.type
_entity_poly.pdbx_seq_one_letter_code
_entity_poly.pdbx_strand_id
1 'polypeptide(L)' 'MFAPQYNIEINNDGTNGQIGPAALKVVYDLGKKAAADFMQQQARDGGRLSGAYR' A
#
# COMPACT_ATOMS: atom_id res chain seq x y z
N MET A 1 -11.63 -9.96 7.91
CA MET A 1 -10.84 -10.15 6.67
C MET A 1 -10.25 -8.80 6.29
N PHE A 2 -8.95 -8.70 5.94
CA PHE A 2 -8.34 -7.44 5.50
C PHE A 2 -8.93 -7.04 4.14
N ALA A 3 -9.62 -5.92 4.08
CA ALA A 3 -10.18 -5.36 2.85
C ALA A 3 -10.15 -3.82 2.94
N PRO A 4 -8.95 -3.21 3.00
CA PRO A 4 -8.86 -1.77 3.10
C PRO A 4 -9.32 -1.11 1.80
N GLN A 5 -10.11 -0.06 1.94
CA GLN A 5 -10.52 0.76 0.81
C GLN A 5 -9.80 2.10 0.91
N TYR A 6 -9.06 2.44 -0.15
CA TYR A 6 -8.32 3.69 -0.23
C TYR A 6 -8.97 4.57 -1.28
N ASN A 7 -9.33 5.80 -0.88
CA ASN A 7 -9.76 6.83 -1.81
C ASN A 7 -8.56 7.75 -2.08
N ILE A 8 -8.04 7.70 -3.29
CA ILE A 8 -6.76 8.33 -3.64
C ILE A 8 -6.94 9.08 -4.94
N GLU A 9 -6.50 10.33 -4.93
CA GLU A 9 -6.42 11.16 -6.13
C GLU A 9 -4.98 11.11 -6.66
N ILE A 10 -4.84 10.81 -7.94
CA ILE A 10 -3.55 10.76 -8.62
C ILE A 10 -3.55 11.81 -9.72
N ASN A 11 -2.79 12.87 -9.52
CA ASN A 11 -2.54 13.87 -10.55
C ASN A 11 -1.37 13.37 -11.40
N ASN A 12 -1.67 12.87 -12.60
CA ASN A 12 -0.64 12.47 -13.55
C ASN A 12 -0.15 13.70 -14.33
N ASP A 13 1.07 14.14 -14.04
CA ASP A 13 1.75 15.27 -14.67
C ASP A 13 2.70 14.87 -15.83
N GLY A 14 2.66 13.60 -16.24
CA GLY A 14 3.51 13.09 -17.32
C GLY A 14 3.11 13.61 -18.71
N THR A 15 4.09 13.82 -19.58
CA THR A 15 3.89 14.23 -20.97
C THR A 15 3.63 13.04 -21.88
N ASN A 16 2.87 13.27 -22.96
CA ASN A 16 2.60 12.28 -24.00
C ASN A 16 2.02 10.94 -23.49
N GLY A 17 1.16 10.99 -22.47
CA GLY A 17 0.53 9.80 -21.88
C GLY A 17 1.43 8.98 -20.97
N GLN A 18 2.64 9.46 -20.66
CA GLN A 18 3.52 8.82 -19.69
C GLN A 18 3.00 9.04 -18.26
N ILE A 19 3.42 8.17 -17.34
CA ILE A 19 3.17 8.37 -15.92
C ILE A 19 4.28 9.30 -15.39
N GLY A 20 3.86 10.46 -14.91
CA GLY A 20 4.76 11.44 -14.33
C GLY A 20 5.29 11.03 -12.94
N PRO A 21 6.40 11.63 -12.49
CA PRO A 21 7.02 11.28 -11.21
C PRO A 21 6.09 11.44 -10.01
N ALA A 22 5.15 12.40 -10.05
CA ALA A 22 4.19 12.60 -8.98
C ALA A 22 3.24 11.40 -8.83
N ALA A 23 2.72 10.89 -9.96
CA ALA A 23 1.85 9.72 -9.96
C ALA A 23 2.57 8.45 -9.48
N LEU A 24 3.82 8.24 -9.90
CA LEU A 24 4.64 7.12 -9.41
C LEU A 24 4.86 7.19 -7.91
N LYS A 25 5.11 8.39 -7.37
CA LYS A 25 5.26 8.59 -5.93
C LYS A 25 3.99 8.23 -5.16
N VAL A 26 2.81 8.63 -5.64
CA VAL A 26 1.54 8.30 -4.98
C VAL A 26 1.32 6.79 -4.92
N VAL A 27 1.60 6.07 -6.02
CA VAL A 27 1.51 4.61 -6.06
C VAL A 27 2.48 3.97 -5.06
N TYR A 28 3.71 4.46 -4.98
CA TYR A 28 4.70 3.96 -4.03
C TYR A 28 4.25 4.18 -2.57
N ASP A 29 3.80 5.39 -2.23
CA ASP A 29 3.37 5.73 -0.88
C ASP A 29 2.12 4.92 -0.48
N LEU A 30 1.20 4.68 -1.41
CA LEU A 30 0.07 3.78 -1.20
C LEU A 30 0.53 2.35 -0.90
N GLY A 31 1.43 1.80 -1.70
CA GLY A 31 1.95 0.45 -1.49
C GLY A 31 2.60 0.30 -0.11
N LYS A 32 3.38 1.31 0.31
CA LYS A 32 3.98 1.36 1.64
C LYS A 32 2.91 1.39 2.75
N LYS A 33 1.87 2.21 2.58
CA LYS A 33 0.76 2.28 3.54
C LYS A 33 0.01 0.95 3.63
N ALA A 34 -0.33 0.34 2.51
CA ALA A 34 -1.04 -0.93 2.48
C ALA A 34 -0.24 -2.06 3.16
N ALA A 35 1.08 -2.10 2.95
CA ALA A 35 1.96 -3.04 3.63
C ALA A 35 1.97 -2.81 5.15
N ALA A 36 2.05 -1.56 5.59
CA ALA A 36 1.99 -1.21 7.01
C ALA A 36 0.64 -1.59 7.64
N ASP A 37 -0.47 -1.26 6.98
CA ASP A 37 -1.83 -1.57 7.45
C ASP A 37 -2.05 -3.08 7.58
N PHE A 38 -1.53 -3.86 6.62
CA PHE A 38 -1.56 -5.32 6.67
C PHE A 38 -0.76 -5.88 7.85
N MET A 39 0.47 -5.41 8.05
CA MET A 39 1.32 -5.86 9.17
C MET A 39 0.73 -5.47 10.52
N GLN A 40 0.18 -4.26 10.64
CA GLN A 40 -0.51 -3.82 11.86
C GLN A 40 -1.73 -4.68 12.15
N GLN A 41 -2.51 -5.05 11.13
CA GLN A 41 -3.62 -5.97 11.34
C GLN A 41 -3.15 -7.35 11.80
N GLN A 42 -2.10 -7.90 11.19
CA GLN A 42 -1.53 -9.18 11.63
C GLN A 42 -1.01 -9.14 13.09
N ALA A 43 -0.45 -8.00 13.51
CA ALA A 43 -0.02 -7.78 14.89
C ALA A 43 -1.20 -7.67 15.86
N ARG A 44 -2.27 -6.94 15.48
CA ARG A 44 -3.49 -6.81 16.29
C ARG A 44 -4.25 -8.12 16.44
N ASP A 45 -4.28 -8.95 15.40
CA ASP A 45 -4.97 -10.24 15.39
C ASP A 45 -4.16 -11.38 16.07
N GLY A 46 -3.14 -11.05 16.87
CA GLY A 46 -2.40 -12.03 17.67
C GLY A 46 -1.35 -12.85 16.91
N GLY A 47 -0.85 -12.34 15.78
CA GLY A 47 0.31 -12.94 15.09
C GLY A 47 -0.05 -14.15 14.23
N ARG A 48 -0.77 -13.94 13.12
CA ARG A 48 -0.93 -14.95 12.06
C ARG A 48 0.37 -15.24 11.27
N LEU A 49 1.52 -14.72 11.72
CA LEU A 49 2.87 -15.06 11.25
C LEU A 49 3.51 -16.22 12.04
N SER A 50 2.75 -16.94 12.86
CA SER A 50 3.21 -18.08 13.68
C SER A 50 3.83 -19.26 12.90
N GLY A 51 3.94 -19.19 11.57
CA GLY A 51 4.59 -20.22 10.74
C GLY A 51 5.99 -19.89 10.22
N ALA A 52 6.50 -18.67 10.40
CA ALA A 52 7.78 -18.24 9.82
C ALA A 52 9.02 -18.55 10.70
N TYR A 53 8.80 -19.10 11.90
CA TYR A 53 9.84 -19.62 12.78
C TYR A 53 9.55 -21.10 13.08
N ARG A 54 9.88 -21.97 12.13
CA ARG A 54 10.19 -23.38 12.41
C ARG A 54 11.48 -23.74 11.69
#